data_AF-A0A430VGE5-F1
#
_entry.id   AF-A0A430VGE5-F1
#
_cell.length_a   1.000
_cell.length_b   1.000
_cell.length_c   1.000
_cell.angle_alpha   90.00
_cell.angle_beta   90.00
_cell.angle_gamma   90.00
#
_symmetry.space_group_name_H-M   'P 1'
#
loop_
_entity.id
_entity.type
_entity.pdbx_description
1 polymer ?
#
loop_
_entity_poly.entity_id
_entity_poly.type
_entity_poly.pdbx_seq_one_letter_code
_entity_poly.pdbx_strand_id
1 'polypeptide(L)'
;ARIQKLGNFRVLGLHQIPRGVEIAGAVLVRKPSGYYLHVTCYLAKGDSPEPIAGQPRRGYLEAVGLDFGIGSKLTLSNGIKIDFEVHETPRLKRLQRKL
;
A
#
# COMPACT_ATOMS: atom_id res chain seq x y z
N ALA A 1 3.43 -24.81 7.21
CA ALA A 1 4.44 -23.96 7.85
C ALA A 1 4.38 -24.16 9.36
N ARG A 2 5.54 -24.14 10.02
CA ARG A 2 5.62 -24.18 11.49
C ARG A 2 5.45 -22.76 12.02
N ILE A 3 4.42 -22.53 12.82
CA ILE A 3 4.21 -21.27 13.54
C ILE A 3 4.79 -21.45 14.95
N GLN A 4 5.71 -20.58 15.34
CA GLN A 4 6.34 -20.64 16.65
C GLN A 4 5.27 -20.61 17.75
N LYS A 5 5.43 -21.45 18.78
CA LYS A 5 4.49 -21.64 19.92
C LYS A 5 3.09 -22.20 19.58
N LEU A 6 2.75 -22.38 18.30
CA LEU A 6 1.43 -22.90 17.89
C LEU A 6 1.51 -24.29 17.25
N GLY A 7 2.59 -24.59 16.51
CA GLY A 7 2.78 -25.89 15.85
C GLY A 7 2.75 -25.82 14.32
N ASN A 8 2.40 -26.93 13.67
CA ASN A 8 2.40 -27.06 12.20
C ASN A 8 1.01 -26.81 11.63
N PHE A 9 0.89 -25.88 10.69
CA PHE A 9 -0.37 -25.54 10.04
C PHE A 9 -0.22 -25.50 8.51
N ARG A 10 -1.31 -25.79 7.82
CA ARG A 10 -1.46 -25.40 6.41
C ARG A 10 -1.66 -23.88 6.38
N VAL A 11 -0.69 -23.16 5.85
CA VAL A 11 -0.76 -21.70 5.70
C VAL A 11 -0.96 -21.38 4.23
N LEU A 12 -2.00 -20.61 3.93
CA LEU A 12 -2.30 -20.12 2.59
C LEU A 12 -1.73 -18.70 2.45
N GLY A 13 -1.26 -18.32 1.25
CA GLY A 13 -0.80 -16.96 0.99
C GLY A 13 0.68 -16.69 1.26
N LEU A 14 1.52 -17.70 1.54
CA LEU A 14 2.97 -17.49 1.75
C LEU A 14 3.68 -16.86 0.54
N HIS A 15 3.12 -17.00 -0.66
CA HIS A 15 3.62 -16.34 -1.88
C HIS A 15 3.52 -14.80 -1.82
N GLN A 16 2.73 -14.25 -0.89
CA GLN A 16 2.62 -12.80 -0.67
C GLN A 16 3.86 -12.23 0.02
N ILE A 17 4.67 -13.07 0.68
CA ILE A 17 5.93 -12.65 1.32
C ILE A 17 7.01 -12.69 0.23
N PRO A 18 7.61 -11.54 -0.13
CA PRO A 18 8.64 -11.53 -1.16
C PRO A 18 9.90 -12.30 -0.73
N ARG A 19 10.69 -12.75 -1.71
CA ARG A 19 12.00 -13.37 -1.43
C ARG A 19 13.01 -12.31 -1.02
N GLY A 20 14.03 -12.70 -0.25
CA GLY A 20 15.11 -11.80 0.16
C GLY A 20 14.72 -10.75 1.20
N VAL A 21 13.56 -10.91 1.84
CA VAL A 21 13.10 -10.03 2.91
C VAL A 21 13.62 -10.48 4.27
N GLU A 22 13.83 -9.53 5.17
CA GLU A 22 14.05 -9.80 6.58
C GLU A 22 12.69 -9.82 7.31
N ILE A 23 12.34 -10.92 7.97
CA ILE A 23 11.11 -11.00 8.77
C ILE A 23 11.37 -10.35 10.12
N ALA A 24 10.72 -9.21 10.37
CA ALA A 24 10.84 -8.47 11.63
C ALA A 24 9.89 -8.97 12.72
N GLY A 25 8.75 -9.53 12.31
CA GLY A 25 7.77 -10.07 13.25
C GLY A 25 6.49 -10.55 12.59
N ALA A 26 5.66 -11.25 13.37
CA ALA A 26 4.34 -11.68 12.94
C ALA A 26 3.34 -11.59 14.09
N VAL A 27 2.13 -11.12 13.79
CA VAL A 27 1.02 -11.03 14.75
C VAL A 27 -0.15 -11.86 14.24
N LEU A 28 -0.73 -12.67 15.11
CA LEU A 28 -1.96 -13.39 14.82
C LEU A 28 -3.16 -12.44 14.94
N VAL A 29 -3.88 -12.25 13.85
CA VAL A 29 -5.03 -11.34 13.76
C VAL A 29 -6.29 -12.15 13.52
N ARG A 30 -7.34 -11.88 14.31
CA ARG A 30 -8.67 -12.43 14.09
C ARG A 30 -9.50 -11.46 13.26
N LYS A 31 -10.05 -11.94 12.15
CA LYS A 31 -11.03 -11.24 11.31
C LYS A 31 -12.33 -12.06 11.27
N PRO A 32 -13.48 -11.49 10.86
CA PRO A 32 -14.73 -12.26 10.68
C PRO A 32 -14.56 -13.46 9.73
N SER A 33 -13.66 -13.36 8.75
CA SER A 33 -13.34 -14.42 7.78
C SER A 33 -12.36 -15.48 8.30
N GLY A 34 -11.83 -15.34 9.52
CA GLY A 34 -10.92 -16.31 10.12
C GLY A 34 -9.66 -15.69 10.71
N TYR A 35 -8.63 -16.53 10.89
CA TYR A 35 -7.34 -16.13 11.45
C TYR A 35 -6.30 -15.88 10.37
N TYR A 36 -5.54 -14.81 10.55
CA TYR A 36 -4.52 -14.36 9.63
C TYR A 36 -3.21 -14.10 10.37
N LEU A 37 -2.08 -14.30 9.71
CA LEU A 37 -0.79 -13.82 10.18
C LEU A 37 -0.50 -12.50 9.46
N HIS A 38 -0.38 -11.42 10.23
CA HIS A 38 0.16 -10.18 9.73
C HIS A 38 1.68 -10.21 9.93
N VAL A 39 2.43 -10.32 8.84
CA VAL A 39 3.90 -10.49 8.85
C VAL A 39 4.55 -9.17 8.43
N THR A 40 5.38 -8.61 9.31
CA THR A 40 6.18 -7.41 9.01
C THR A 40 7.51 -7.84 8.43
N CYS A 41 7.87 -7.28 7.28
CA CYS A 41 9.11 -7.59 6.57
C CYS A 41 9.85 -6.31 6.18
N TYR A 42 11.19 -6.34 6.20
CA TYR A 42 12.05 -5.31 5.64
C TYR A 42 12.67 -5.78 4.31
N LEU A 43 12.77 -4.86 3.36
CA LEU A 43 13.44 -5.05 2.08
C LEU A 43 14.65 -4.13 2.03
N ALA A 44 15.78 -4.63 1.56
CA ALA A 44 16.94 -3.79 1.29
C ALA A 44 16.59 -2.75 0.21
N LYS A 45 17.16 -1.56 0.35
CA LYS A 45 16.88 -0.42 -0.52
C LYS A 45 17.40 -0.66 -1.94
N GLY A 46 16.56 -1.22 -2.81
CA GLY A 46 16.90 -1.56 -4.19
C GLY A 46 16.44 -2.95 -4.62
N ASP A 47 16.13 -3.81 -3.64
CA ASP A 47 15.65 -5.18 -3.84
C ASP A 47 14.13 -5.28 -3.78
N SER A 48 13.43 -4.13 -3.85
CA SER A 48 11.98 -4.11 -3.99
C SER A 48 11.59 -4.95 -5.21
N PRO A 49 10.82 -6.03 -5.03
CA PRO A 49 10.39 -6.88 -6.12
C PRO A 49 9.41 -6.07 -6.93
N GLU A 50 9.92 -5.55 -8.04
CA GLU A 50 9.24 -4.56 -8.88
C GLU A 50 8.97 -3.26 -8.11
N PRO A 51 8.89 -2.12 -8.81
CA PRO A 51 8.30 -0.97 -8.18
C PRO A 51 6.91 -1.32 -7.66
N ILE A 52 6.54 -0.79 -6.50
CA ILE A 52 5.13 -0.59 -6.16
C ILE A 52 4.49 0.04 -7.40
N ALA A 53 3.61 -0.70 -8.07
CA ALA A 53 3.10 -0.46 -9.43
C ALA A 53 3.31 0.99 -9.92
N GLY A 54 4.39 1.23 -10.68
CA GLY A 54 4.62 2.54 -11.34
C GLY A 54 6.01 3.18 -11.29
N GLN A 55 7.04 2.61 -10.66
CA GLN A 55 8.41 3.18 -10.70
C GLN A 55 9.29 2.44 -11.73
N PRO A 56 9.67 3.05 -12.87
CA PRO A 56 10.67 2.48 -13.76
C PRO A 56 11.93 2.11 -12.98
N ARG A 57 12.62 1.08 -13.48
CA ARG A 57 13.96 0.67 -13.03
C ARG A 57 14.84 1.91 -12.82
N ARG A 58 15.74 1.84 -11.84
CA ARG A 58 16.66 2.89 -11.34
C ARG A 58 17.54 3.65 -12.36
N GLY A 59 17.24 3.66 -13.65
CA GLY A 59 17.74 4.64 -14.61
C GLY A 59 16.58 5.33 -15.30
N TYR A 60 16.58 6.66 -15.32
CA TYR A 60 15.72 7.53 -16.13
C TYR A 60 14.27 7.77 -15.69
N LEU A 61 14.02 8.04 -14.41
CA LEU A 61 13.06 9.10 -14.10
C LEU A 61 13.84 10.30 -13.60
N GLU A 62 13.77 11.40 -14.34
CA GLU A 62 14.24 12.69 -13.84
C GLU A 62 13.51 13.00 -12.53
N ALA A 63 14.21 13.62 -11.58
CA ALA A 63 13.59 14.03 -10.33
C ALA A 63 12.43 15.00 -10.65
N VAL A 64 11.21 14.64 -10.27
CA VAL A 64 10.02 15.49 -10.44
C VAL A 64 9.69 16.14 -9.10
N GLY A 65 9.70 17.47 -9.08
CA GLY A 65 9.23 18.25 -7.94
C GLY A 65 7.70 18.20 -7.86
N LEU A 66 7.18 18.13 -6.63
CA LEU A 66 5.75 18.16 -6.34
C LEU A 66 5.41 19.47 -5.63
N ASP A 67 4.39 20.16 -6.11
CA ASP A 67 3.83 21.36 -5.48
C ASP A 67 2.31 21.21 -5.29
N PHE A 68 1.82 21.58 -4.11
CA PHE A 68 0.39 21.50 -3.77
C PHE A 68 -0.17 22.92 -3.65
N GLY A 69 -0.95 23.33 -4.65
CA GLY A 69 -1.45 24.69 -4.76
C GLY A 69 -2.97 24.80 -4.62
N ILE A 70 -3.44 26.05 -4.52
CA ILE A 70 -4.88 26.37 -4.52
C ILE A 70 -5.44 26.35 -5.95
N GLY A 71 -4.68 26.89 -6.93
CA GLY A 71 -5.11 26.96 -8.33
C GLY A 71 -5.05 25.62 -9.07
N SER A 72 -4.11 24.75 -8.70
CA SER A 72 -4.03 23.36 -9.14
C SER A 72 -3.58 22.51 -7.96
N LYS A 73 -4.33 21.46 -7.63
CA LYS A 73 -4.14 20.73 -6.37
C LYS A 73 -2.82 19.99 -6.30
N LEU A 74 -2.31 19.50 -7.44
CA LEU A 74 -0.98 18.92 -7.56
C LEU A 74 -0.33 19.38 -8.87
N THR A 75 0.81 20.04 -8.77
CA THR A 75 1.63 20.48 -9.91
C THR A 75 2.97 19.74 -9.87
N LEU A 76 3.34 19.15 -11.01
CA LEU A 76 4.62 18.50 -11.21
C LEU A 76 5.59 19.47 -11.90
N SER A 77 6.88 19.41 -11.56
CA SER A 77 7.91 20.28 -12.18
C SER A 77 8.07 20.06 -13.69
N ASN A 78 7.53 18.97 -14.23
CA ASN A 78 7.46 18.69 -15.68
C ASN A 78 6.24 19.33 -16.37
N GLY A 79 5.47 20.17 -15.66
CA GLY A 79 4.32 20.90 -16.20
C GLY A 79 2.98 20.17 -16.11
N ILE A 80 2.95 18.91 -15.67
CA ILE A 80 1.70 18.18 -15.44
C ILE A 80 0.97 18.79 -14.24
N LYS A 81 -0.32 19.07 -14.41
CA LYS A 81 -1.22 19.54 -13.36
C LYS A 81 -2.33 18.53 -13.17
N ILE A 82 -2.57 18.13 -11.93
CA ILE A 82 -3.57 17.14 -11.55
C ILE A 82 -4.51 17.77 -10.54
N ASP A 83 -5.78 17.88 -10.93
CA ASP A 83 -6.87 18.23 -10.03
C ASP A 83 -7.66 16.97 -9.69
N PHE A 84 -7.87 16.75 -8.40
CA PHE A 84 -8.58 15.59 -7.88
C PHE A 84 -9.52 16.00 -6.76
N GLU A 85 -10.69 15.37 -6.73
CA GLU A 85 -11.70 15.67 -5.73
C GLU A 85 -12.38 14.39 -5.27
N VAL A 86 -12.33 14.15 -3.96
CA VAL A 86 -13.11 13.08 -3.34
C VAL A 86 -14.49 13.64 -3.05
N HIS A 87 -15.44 13.30 -3.90
CA HIS A 87 -16.81 13.73 -3.74
C HIS A 87 -17.52 12.87 -2.68
N GLU A 88 -18.35 13.50 -1.87
CA GLU A 88 -19.31 12.75 -1.06
C GLU A 88 -20.23 11.92 -1.97
N THR A 89 -20.54 10.70 -1.54
CA THR A 89 -21.45 9.84 -2.30
C THR A 89 -22.86 10.47 -2.38
N PRO A 90 -23.61 10.29 -3.49
CA PRO A 90 -24.98 10.78 -3.59
C PRO A 90 -25.89 10.29 -2.45
N ARG A 91 -25.65 9.08 -1.96
CA ARG A 91 -26.36 8.50 -0.82
C ARG A 91 -26.10 9.29 0.46
N LEU A 92 -24.85 9.64 0.76
CA LEU A 92 -24.47 10.40 1.95
C LEU A 92 -25.13 11.79 1.93
N LYS A 93 -25.04 12.51 0.80
CA LYS A 93 -25.71 13.80 0.60
C LYS A 93 -27.22 13.71 0.84
N ARG A 94 -27.86 12.62 0.37
CA ARG A 94 -29.30 12.40 0.58
C ARG A 94 -29.65 12.13 2.05
N LEU A 95 -28.79 11.42 2.79
CA LEU A 95 -29.01 11.15 4.21
C LEU A 95 -28.86 12.42 5.05
N GLN A 96 -27.84 13.23 4.78
CA GLN A 96 -27.62 14.50 5.48
C GLN A 96 -28.81 15.47 5.32
N ARG A 97 -29.44 15.55 4.14
CA ARG A 97 -30.63 16.40 3.92
C ARG A 97 -31.89 15.95 4.69
N LYS A 98 -31.90 14.75 5.27
CA LYS A 98 -33.02 14.21 6.05
C LYS A 98 -32.83 14.39 7.56
N LEU A 99 -31.65 14.85 7.99
CA LEU A 99 -31.34 15.26 9.34
C LEU A 99 -31.56 16.77 9.45
#